data_AF-A0A2N0QSG5-F1
#
_entry.id   AF-A0A2N0QSG5-F1
#
_cell.length_a   1.000
_cell.length_b   1.000
_cell.length_c   1.000
_cell.angle_alpha   90.00
_cell.angle_beta   90.00
_cell.angle_gamma   90.00
#
_symmetry.space_group_name_H-M   'P 1'
#
loop_
_entity.id
_entity.type
_entity.pdbx_description
1 polymer ?
#
loop_
_entity_poly.entity_id
_entity_poly.type
_entity_poly.pdbx_seq_one_letter_code
_entity_poly.pdbx_strand_id
1 'polypeptide(L)'
;MLKESNHLLWSSVRAIVSQKNLEVTLIKVPAHADDPLNNHVDALAKAAHSDSRLSSQLLSELFAPCILQFNSLSVDMNIMNIQQFIRDIFDAKSLLTLAVLPRFNSNSFILAIDWTCTKFCFNNNKQIFFHRNGHSEFCAFQIKILLDMLPMLTTLQRRKPHLYDPSWLCPQCNFFPETLDHLWTCPYILPEFSPFTTFKTLL
;
A
#
# COMPACT_ATOMS: atom_id res chain seq x y z
N MET A 1 3.47 16.01 23.11
CA MET A 1 2.19 15.31 23.35
C MET A 1 1.59 14.69 22.11
N LEU A 2 0.99 15.42 21.17
CA LEU A 2 0.38 14.77 19.99
C LEU A 2 1.39 14.02 19.07
N LYS A 3 2.71 14.17 19.29
CA LYS A 3 3.77 13.41 18.61
C LYS A 3 4.20 12.13 19.35
N GLU A 4 3.71 11.89 20.57
CA GLU A 4 4.09 10.77 21.44
C GLU A 4 3.03 9.67 21.38
N SER A 5 3.46 8.40 21.38
CA SER A 5 2.54 7.25 21.41
C SER A 5 1.65 7.33 22.65
N ASN A 6 0.42 6.82 22.55
CA ASN A 6 -0.56 6.83 23.63
C ASN A 6 -0.89 8.25 24.11
N HIS A 7 -0.90 9.22 23.19
CA HIS A 7 -1.12 10.64 23.51
C HIS A 7 -2.45 10.90 24.24
N LEU A 8 -3.48 10.11 23.96
CA LEU A 8 -4.77 10.20 24.65
C LEU A 8 -4.63 9.78 26.12
N LEU A 9 -3.93 8.67 26.41
CA LEU A 9 -3.68 8.21 27.79
C LEU A 9 -2.86 9.25 28.57
N TRP A 10 -1.80 9.79 27.96
CA TRP A 10 -1.01 10.85 28.58
C TRP A 10 -1.82 12.12 28.84
N SER A 11 -2.78 12.43 27.98
CA SER A 11 -3.66 13.59 28.15
C SER A 11 -4.57 13.39 29.36
N SER A 12 -5.16 12.20 29.49
CA SER A 12 -5.99 11.84 30.65
C SER A 12 -5.20 11.85 31.95
N VAL A 13 -3.99 11.28 31.99
CA VAL A 13 -3.13 11.32 33.19
C VAL A 13 -2.86 12.76 33.60
N ARG A 14 -2.48 13.64 32.66
CA ARG A 14 -2.21 15.05 32.96
C ARG A 14 -3.45 15.79 33.43
N ALA A 15 -4.61 15.52 32.81
CA ALA A 15 -5.88 16.12 33.22
C ALA A 15 -6.26 15.74 34.65
N ILE A 16 -6.10 14.46 35.01
CA ILE A 16 -6.35 13.96 36.37
C ILE A 16 -5.41 14.64 37.38
N VAL A 17 -4.11 14.68 37.10
CA VAL A 17 -3.11 15.31 37.98
C VAL A 17 -3.44 16.78 38.21
N SER A 18 -3.79 17.51 37.15
CA SER A 18 -4.17 18.92 37.22
C SER A 18 -5.47 19.14 38.00
N GLN A 19 -6.54 18.40 37.67
CA GLN A 19 -7.85 18.55 38.29
C GLN A 19 -7.83 18.22 39.79
N LYS A 20 -6.99 17.25 40.19
CA LYS A 20 -6.85 16.80 41.58
C LYS A 20 -5.74 17.55 42.32
N ASN A 21 -5.03 18.47 41.66
CA ASN A 21 -3.90 19.22 42.20
C ASN A 21 -2.86 18.31 42.90
N LEU A 22 -2.47 17.24 42.21
CA LEU A 22 -1.55 16.23 42.74
C LEU A 22 -0.10 16.61 42.47
N GLU A 23 0.76 16.44 43.48
CA GLU A 23 2.20 16.41 43.30
C GLU A 23 2.63 14.96 43.05
N VAL A 24 3.19 14.67 41.88
CA VAL A 24 3.52 13.30 41.45
C VAL A 24 5.03 13.15 41.28
N THR A 25 5.61 12.18 42.00
CA THR A 25 7.00 11.77 41.85
C THR A 25 7.06 10.41 41.16
N LEU A 26 7.82 10.32 40.05
CA LEU A 26 7.97 9.06 39.30
C LEU A 26 9.24 8.34 39.74
N ILE A 27 9.07 7.14 40.30
CA ILE A 27 10.17 6.28 40.75
C ILE A 27 10.19 5.02 39.90
N LYS A 28 11.32 4.75 39.24
CA LYS A 28 11.49 3.53 38.45
C LYS A 28 11.98 2.40 39.36
N VAL A 29 11.20 1.33 39.47
CA VAL A 29 11.57 0.10 40.17
C VAL A 29 11.98 -0.97 39.15
N PRO A 30 13.08 -1.71 39.34
CA PRO A 30 13.44 -2.80 38.45
C PRO A 30 12.41 -3.94 38.52
N ALA A 31 12.09 -4.54 37.37
CA ALA A 31 11.23 -5.71 37.33
C ALA A 31 11.86 -6.87 38.11
N HIS A 32 11.04 -7.64 38.84
CA HIS A 32 11.45 -8.81 39.60
C HIS A 32 12.53 -8.57 40.68
N ALA A 33 12.66 -7.33 41.18
CA ALA A 33 13.59 -6.98 42.25
C ALA A 33 13.09 -7.33 43.67
N ASP A 34 12.18 -8.29 43.79
CA ASP A 34 11.53 -8.70 45.06
C ASP A 34 10.88 -7.57 45.87
N ASP A 35 10.52 -6.44 45.23
CA ASP A 35 9.74 -5.38 45.89
C ASP A 35 8.29 -5.87 46.13
N PRO A 36 7.84 -5.91 47.40
CA PRO A 36 6.55 -6.53 47.74
C PRO A 36 5.36 -5.75 47.17
N LEU A 37 5.45 -4.43 47.05
CA LEU A 37 4.36 -3.59 46.54
C LEU A 37 4.25 -3.71 45.02
N ASN A 38 5.37 -3.68 44.31
CA ASN A 38 5.42 -3.88 42.86
C ASN A 38 4.93 -5.28 42.47
N ASN A 39 5.33 -6.32 43.22
CA ASN A 39 4.86 -7.69 43.02
C ASN A 39 3.34 -7.82 43.25
N HIS A 40 2.81 -7.11 44.25
CA HIS A 40 1.37 -7.08 44.50
C HIS A 40 0.60 -6.43 43.34
N VAL A 41 1.07 -5.28 42.85
CA VAL A 41 0.45 -4.57 41.70
C VAL A 41 0.51 -5.41 40.42
N ASP A 42 1.63 -6.09 40.16
CA ASP A 42 1.77 -7.00 39.00
C ASP A 42 0.76 -8.17 39.06
N ALA A 43 0.58 -8.78 40.24
CA ALA A 43 -0.42 -9.82 40.45
C ALA A 43 -1.86 -9.31 40.18
N LEU A 44 -2.19 -8.10 40.65
CA LEU A 44 -3.48 -7.47 40.38
C LEU A 44 -3.69 -7.17 38.90
N ALA A 45 -2.67 -6.64 38.22
CA ALA A 45 -2.73 -6.35 36.78
C ALA A 45 -2.96 -7.63 35.95
N LYS A 46 -2.27 -8.72 36.31
CA LYS A 46 -2.46 -10.05 35.69
C LYS A 46 -3.86 -10.60 35.92
N ALA A 47 -4.41 -10.46 37.12
CA ALA A 47 -5.78 -10.89 37.41
C ALA A 47 -6.81 -10.09 36.61
N ALA A 48 -6.61 -8.77 36.48
CA ALA A 48 -7.49 -7.88 35.73
C ALA A 48 -7.41 -8.07 34.21
N HIS A 49 -6.29 -8.57 33.67
CA HIS A 49 -6.11 -8.82 32.23
C HIS A 49 -7.14 -9.81 31.66
N SER A 50 -7.64 -10.74 32.48
CA SER A 50 -8.68 -11.71 32.08
C SER A 50 -10.11 -11.17 32.25
N ASP A 51 -10.29 -9.96 32.80
CA ASP A 51 -11.61 -9.36 33.01
C ASP A 51 -12.00 -8.49 31.80
N SER A 52 -12.97 -8.95 31.02
CA SER A 52 -13.46 -8.29 29.82
C SER A 52 -14.22 -6.97 30.08
N ARG A 53 -14.38 -6.57 31.35
CA ARG A 53 -15.20 -5.43 31.76
C ARG A 53 -14.50 -4.07 31.74
N LEU A 54 -13.17 -4.04 31.65
CA LEU A 54 -12.39 -2.79 31.67
C LEU A 54 -11.97 -2.39 30.25
N SER A 55 -12.84 -1.65 29.55
CA SER A 55 -12.40 -0.93 28.34
C SER A 55 -11.71 0.36 28.75
N SER A 56 -10.38 0.38 28.61
CA SER A 56 -9.53 1.55 28.86
C SER A 56 -9.84 2.74 27.93
N GLN A 57 -10.57 2.51 26.83
CA GLN A 57 -10.94 3.55 25.86
C GLN A 57 -11.83 4.64 26.49
N LEU A 58 -12.68 4.31 27.46
CA LEU A 58 -13.67 5.25 28.00
C LEU A 58 -13.05 6.45 28.75
N LEU A 59 -11.96 6.22 29.48
CA LEU A 59 -11.28 7.26 30.27
C LEU A 59 -10.37 8.15 29.42
N SER A 60 -9.94 7.64 28.27
CA SER A 60 -9.01 8.34 27.39
C SER A 60 -9.71 9.41 26.54
N GLU A 61 -10.98 9.17 26.18
CA GLU A 61 -11.78 10.07 25.34
C GLU A 61 -12.33 11.28 26.14
N LEU A 62 -12.55 11.13 27.45
CA LEU A 62 -13.18 12.18 28.27
C LEU A 62 -12.33 13.46 28.44
N PHE A 63 -11.01 13.36 28.27
CA PHE A 63 -10.06 14.43 28.64
C PHE A 63 -9.18 14.89 27.48
N ALA A 64 -9.37 14.35 26.28
CA ALA A 64 -8.62 14.78 25.11
C ALA A 64 -9.25 16.05 24.50
N PRO A 65 -8.49 17.13 24.24
CA PRO A 65 -9.02 18.37 23.67
C PRO A 65 -9.50 18.21 22.23
N CYS A 66 -9.02 17.18 21.51
CA CYS A 66 -9.48 16.80 20.18
C CYS A 66 -9.21 15.31 19.97
N ILE A 67 -10.22 14.57 19.50
CA ILE A 67 -10.11 13.15 19.13
C ILE A 67 -10.34 13.06 17.63
N LEU A 68 -9.36 12.53 16.90
CA LEU A 68 -9.57 12.21 15.49
C LEU A 68 -10.39 10.93 15.38
N GLN A 69 -11.39 10.96 14.52
CA GLN A 69 -12.23 9.80 14.24
C GLN A 69 -12.22 9.48 12.75
N PHE A 70 -12.19 8.19 12.43
CA PHE A 70 -12.38 7.67 11.07
C PHE A 70 -13.41 6.56 11.11
N ASN A 71 -14.49 6.67 10.32
CA ASN A 71 -15.63 5.74 10.36
C ASN A 71 -16.17 5.49 11.78
N SER A 72 -16.28 6.56 12.58
CA SER A 72 -16.75 6.50 13.98
C SER A 72 -15.82 5.75 14.95
N LEU A 73 -14.60 5.40 14.53
CA LEU A 73 -13.56 4.83 15.40
C LEU A 73 -12.52 5.89 15.75
N SER A 74 -12.11 5.95 17.02
CA SER A 74 -11.04 6.86 17.47
C SER A 74 -9.68 6.41 16.93
N VAL A 75 -8.95 7.35 16.32
CA VAL A 75 -7.63 7.13 15.75
C VAL A 75 -6.58 7.54 16.79
N ASP A 76 -6.10 6.58 17.58
CA ASP A 76 -4.99 6.80 18.51
C ASP A 76 -3.65 6.69 17.77
N MET A 77 -3.30 7.74 17.02
CA MET A 77 -2.01 7.83 16.34
C MET A 77 -1.38 9.22 16.48
N ASN A 78 -0.05 9.24 16.56
CA ASN A 78 0.74 10.47 16.66
C ASN A 78 0.59 11.34 15.40
N ILE A 79 0.78 12.67 15.48
CA ILE A 79 0.70 13.63 14.35
C ILE A 79 1.47 13.21 13.11
N MET A 80 2.68 12.67 13.26
CA MET A 80 3.46 12.20 12.11
C MET A 80 2.76 11.03 11.39
N ASN A 81 2.07 10.18 12.14
CA ASN A 81 1.28 9.09 11.61
C ASN A 81 -0.10 9.56 11.12
N ILE A 82 -0.62 10.71 11.56
CA ILE A 82 -1.87 11.27 11.00
C ILE A 82 -1.68 11.65 9.53
N GLN A 83 -0.56 12.29 9.18
CA GLN A 83 -0.27 12.58 7.77
C GLN A 83 -0.07 11.30 6.96
N GLN A 84 0.57 10.28 7.54
CA GLN A 84 0.71 8.98 6.89
C GLN A 84 -0.64 8.30 6.71
N PHE A 85 -1.48 8.31 7.74
CA PHE A 85 -2.83 7.76 7.72
C PHE A 85 -3.71 8.44 6.66
N ILE A 86 -3.64 9.77 6.55
CA ILE A 86 -4.34 10.51 5.49
C ILE A 86 -3.83 10.10 4.10
N ARG A 87 -2.50 9.97 3.93
CA ARG A 87 -1.91 9.47 2.69
C ARG A 87 -2.39 8.07 2.37
N ASP A 88 -2.36 7.16 3.33
CA ASP A 88 -2.78 5.77 3.17
C ASP A 88 -4.26 5.68 2.78
N ILE A 89 -5.13 6.53 3.37
CA ILE A 89 -6.54 6.63 2.98
C ILE A 89 -6.67 7.09 1.53
N PHE A 90 -5.92 8.12 1.13
CA PHE A 90 -5.97 8.65 -0.23
C PHE A 90 -5.44 7.65 -1.25
N ASP A 91 -4.33 6.98 -0.93
CA ASP A 91 -3.72 5.93 -1.74
C ASP A 91 -4.67 4.74 -1.90
N ALA A 92 -5.33 4.31 -0.82
CA ALA A 92 -6.32 3.24 -0.87
C ALA A 92 -7.53 3.61 -1.74
N LYS A 93 -8.05 4.85 -1.61
CA LYS A 93 -9.14 5.34 -2.47
C LYS A 93 -8.73 5.44 -3.94
N SER A 94 -7.50 5.89 -4.19
CA SER A 94 -6.96 6.00 -5.55
C SER A 94 -6.76 4.62 -6.18
N LEU A 95 -6.23 3.66 -5.41
CA LEU A 95 -6.08 2.28 -5.84
C LEU A 95 -7.44 1.63 -6.11
N LEU A 96 -8.44 1.85 -5.26
CA LEU A 96 -9.80 1.38 -5.49
C LEU A 96 -10.37 1.97 -6.79
N THR A 97 -10.21 3.26 -7.00
CA THR A 97 -10.66 3.96 -8.22
C THR A 97 -10.00 3.38 -9.47
N LEU A 98 -8.70 3.07 -9.40
CA LEU A 98 -7.98 2.41 -10.48
C LEU A 98 -8.51 0.98 -10.71
N ALA A 99 -8.68 0.20 -9.65
CA ALA A 99 -9.08 -1.21 -9.72
C ALA A 99 -10.49 -1.42 -10.29
N VAL A 100 -11.41 -0.48 -10.09
CA VAL A 100 -12.79 -0.57 -10.61
C VAL A 100 -12.93 -0.12 -12.06
N LEU A 101 -11.86 0.35 -12.72
CA LEU A 101 -11.95 0.72 -14.13
C LEU A 101 -12.36 -0.51 -14.97
N PRO A 102 -13.26 -0.36 -15.97
CA PRO A 102 -13.77 -1.49 -16.75
C PRO A 102 -12.71 -2.42 -17.36
N ARG A 103 -11.52 -1.86 -17.65
CA ARG A 103 -10.37 -2.59 -18.20
C ARG A 103 -9.76 -3.63 -17.25
N PHE A 104 -9.91 -3.45 -15.94
CA PHE A 104 -9.42 -4.37 -14.91
C PHE A 104 -10.52 -5.30 -14.38
N ASN A 105 -11.77 -5.13 -14.83
CA ASN A 105 -12.93 -5.92 -14.41
C ASN A 105 -13.10 -7.24 -15.20
N SER A 106 -12.14 -7.58 -16.06
CA SER A 106 -12.13 -8.80 -16.86
C SER A 106 -11.59 -9.97 -16.03
N ASN A 107 -12.50 -10.78 -15.48
CA ASN A 107 -12.19 -12.01 -14.73
C ASN A 107 -11.40 -13.07 -15.55
N SER A 108 -11.25 -12.88 -16.85
CA SER A 108 -10.58 -13.81 -17.77
C SER A 108 -9.06 -13.89 -17.58
N PHE A 109 -8.44 -12.92 -16.90
CA PHE A 109 -6.97 -12.83 -16.84
C PHE A 109 -6.31 -13.67 -15.73
N ILE A 110 -7.02 -14.07 -14.68
CA ILE A 110 -6.40 -14.67 -13.48
C ILE A 110 -5.66 -15.98 -13.77
N LEU A 111 -6.16 -16.79 -14.71
CA LEU A 111 -5.54 -18.08 -15.07
C LEU A 111 -4.34 -17.94 -16.03
N ALA A 112 -4.18 -16.79 -16.68
CA ALA A 112 -3.09 -16.51 -17.61
C ALA A 112 -1.90 -15.78 -16.94
N ILE A 113 -2.01 -15.43 -15.65
CA ILE A 113 -0.96 -14.73 -14.92
C ILE A 113 0.15 -15.71 -14.56
N ASP A 114 1.35 -15.45 -15.08
CA ASP A 114 2.58 -16.05 -14.58
C ASP A 114 2.93 -15.44 -13.22
N TRP A 115 2.49 -16.11 -12.15
CA TRP A 115 2.74 -15.68 -10.77
C TRP A 115 4.22 -15.69 -10.40
N THR A 116 5.03 -16.53 -11.05
CA THR A 116 6.49 -16.56 -10.84
C THR A 116 7.16 -15.31 -11.40
N CYS A 117 6.85 -14.91 -12.63
CA CYS A 117 7.29 -13.64 -13.21
C CYS A 117 6.75 -12.44 -12.41
N THR A 118 5.48 -12.47 -12.04
CA THR A 118 4.82 -11.38 -11.30
C THR A 118 5.49 -11.14 -9.95
N LYS A 119 5.73 -12.20 -9.16
CA LYS A 119 6.42 -12.11 -7.87
C LYS A 119 7.85 -11.59 -8.02
N PHE A 120 8.55 -11.99 -9.07
CA PHE A 120 9.90 -11.51 -9.35
C PHE A 120 9.90 -10.00 -9.66
N CYS A 121 9.02 -9.53 -10.54
CA CYS A 121 8.83 -8.11 -10.85
C CYS A 121 8.60 -7.27 -9.57
N PHE A 122 7.71 -7.74 -8.69
CA PHE A 122 7.39 -7.00 -7.46
C PHE A 122 8.55 -6.98 -6.45
N ASN A 123 9.26 -8.10 -6.27
CA ASN A 123 10.33 -8.19 -5.29
C ASN A 123 11.61 -7.46 -5.71
N ASN A 124 11.90 -7.41 -7.02
CA ASN A 124 13.16 -6.87 -7.53
C ASN A 124 13.07 -5.42 -8.04
N ASN A 125 11.89 -4.78 -7.95
CA ASN A 125 11.73 -3.35 -8.21
C ASN A 125 12.71 -2.46 -7.42
N LYS A 126 13.27 -2.94 -6.31
CA LYS A 126 14.32 -2.23 -5.58
C LYS A 126 15.73 -2.55 -6.08
N GLN A 127 16.07 -3.78 -6.47
CA GLN A 127 17.46 -4.14 -6.80
C GLN A 127 17.87 -3.88 -8.26
N ILE A 128 16.94 -3.93 -9.22
CA ILE A 128 17.30 -3.88 -10.65
C ILE A 128 17.67 -2.46 -11.12
N PHE A 129 17.24 -1.40 -10.40
CA PHE A 129 17.20 -0.05 -10.96
C PHE A 129 18.14 0.99 -10.32
N PHE A 130 18.92 0.63 -9.29
CA PHE A 130 19.83 1.60 -8.65
C PHE A 130 21.02 2.02 -9.53
N HIS A 131 21.31 1.33 -10.63
CA HIS A 131 22.58 1.52 -11.37
C HIS A 131 22.45 2.06 -12.81
N ARG A 132 21.24 2.35 -13.33
CA ARG A 132 21.09 2.85 -14.71
C ARG A 132 20.04 3.96 -14.85
N ASN A 133 20.35 4.95 -15.70
CA ASN A 133 19.50 6.07 -16.12
C ASN A 133 18.13 5.66 -16.76
N GLY A 134 17.81 4.37 -16.89
CA GLY A 134 16.60 3.86 -17.55
C GLY A 134 15.41 3.55 -16.63
N HIS A 135 15.47 3.86 -15.32
CA HIS A 135 14.39 3.57 -14.37
C HIS A 135 13.05 4.22 -14.76
N SER A 136 13.08 5.48 -15.23
CA SER A 136 11.87 6.20 -15.64
C SER A 136 11.25 5.61 -16.92
N GLU A 137 12.09 5.20 -17.88
CA GLU A 137 11.66 4.61 -19.16
C GLU A 137 11.04 3.23 -18.96
N PHE A 138 11.67 2.39 -18.12
CA PHE A 138 11.14 1.07 -17.81
C PHE A 138 9.86 1.14 -16.97
N CYS A 139 9.80 2.01 -15.96
CA CYS A 139 8.56 2.27 -15.23
C CYS A 139 7.46 2.79 -16.16
N ALA A 140 7.77 3.70 -17.07
CA ALA A 140 6.82 4.17 -18.07
C ALA A 140 6.36 3.04 -19.00
N PHE A 141 7.25 2.13 -19.39
CA PHE A 141 6.92 0.94 -20.17
C PHE A 141 5.98 0.00 -19.42
N GLN A 142 6.28 -0.32 -18.15
CA GLN A 142 5.42 -1.15 -17.30
C GLN A 142 4.03 -0.52 -17.10
N ILE A 143 3.96 0.79 -16.83
CA ILE A 143 2.69 1.52 -16.70
C ILE A 143 1.92 1.48 -18.02
N LYS A 144 2.60 1.62 -19.17
CA LYS A 144 1.96 1.50 -20.49
C LYS A 144 1.44 0.08 -20.77
N ILE A 145 2.14 -0.98 -20.34
CA ILE A 145 1.62 -2.35 -20.41
C ILE A 145 0.38 -2.48 -19.53
N LEU A 146 0.46 -2.08 -18.25
CA LEU A 146 -0.63 -2.19 -17.29
C LEU A 146 -1.91 -1.49 -17.76
N LEU A 147 -1.74 -0.36 -18.46
CA LEU A 147 -2.85 0.45 -18.94
C LEU A 147 -3.27 0.16 -20.39
N ASP A 148 -2.65 -0.82 -21.06
CA ASP A 148 -2.83 -1.11 -22.50
C ASP A 148 -2.67 0.16 -23.38
N MET A 149 -1.57 0.87 -23.13
CA MET A 149 -1.21 2.13 -23.79
C MET A 149 0.12 2.08 -24.51
N LEU A 150 0.65 0.88 -24.77
CA LEU A 150 1.76 0.74 -25.70
C LEU A 150 1.35 1.27 -27.08
N PRO A 151 2.30 1.83 -27.85
CA PRO A 151 2.04 2.37 -29.18
C PRO A 151 1.87 1.26 -30.22
N MET A 152 0.95 0.33 -29.95
CA MET A 152 0.54 -0.74 -30.87
C MET A 152 -0.27 -0.14 -32.03
N LEU A 153 -0.27 -0.77 -33.21
CA LEU A 153 -1.03 -0.28 -34.36
C LEU A 153 -2.51 -0.05 -34.02
N THR A 154 -3.16 -0.96 -33.28
CA THR A 154 -4.56 -0.79 -32.85
C THR A 154 -4.76 0.44 -31.96
N THR A 155 -3.81 0.73 -31.07
CA THR A 155 -3.83 1.94 -30.24
C THR A 155 -3.57 3.20 -31.07
N LEU A 156 -2.68 3.13 -32.06
CA LEU A 156 -2.36 4.24 -32.96
C LEU A 156 -3.52 4.56 -33.90
N GLN A 157 -4.16 3.54 -34.49
CA GLN A 157 -5.39 3.66 -35.29
C GLN A 157 -6.50 4.37 -34.50
N ARG A 158 -6.69 3.99 -33.22
CA ARG A 158 -7.69 4.64 -32.34
C ARG A 158 -7.35 6.10 -32.02
N ARG A 159 -6.07 6.44 -31.80
CA ARG A 159 -5.63 7.78 -31.37
C ARG A 159 -5.41 8.75 -32.53
N LYS A 160 -5.02 8.25 -33.70
CA LYS A 160 -4.63 9.01 -34.89
C LYS A 160 -5.18 8.34 -36.17
N PRO A 161 -6.51 8.25 -36.33
CA PRO A 161 -7.13 7.55 -37.46
C PRO A 161 -6.83 8.19 -38.83
N HIS A 162 -6.39 9.45 -38.87
CA HIS A 162 -5.98 10.15 -40.09
C HIS A 162 -4.56 9.77 -40.57
N LEU A 163 -3.73 9.14 -39.70
CA LEU A 163 -2.37 8.71 -40.04
C LEU A 163 -2.26 7.19 -40.20
N TYR A 164 -3.13 6.44 -39.52
CA TYR A 164 -3.07 4.98 -39.48
C TYR A 164 -4.39 4.40 -40.01
N ASP A 165 -4.30 3.74 -41.16
CA ASP A 165 -5.46 3.13 -41.81
C ASP A 165 -5.98 1.94 -40.97
N PRO A 166 -7.30 1.86 -40.69
CA PRO A 166 -7.90 0.73 -39.96
C PRO A 166 -7.69 -0.65 -40.62
N SER A 167 -7.43 -0.70 -41.93
CA SER A 167 -7.16 -1.94 -42.67
C SER A 167 -5.74 -2.48 -42.46
N TRP A 168 -4.83 -1.68 -41.90
CA TRP A 168 -3.47 -2.14 -41.62
C TRP A 168 -3.47 -3.22 -40.55
N LEU A 169 -2.74 -4.29 -40.83
CA LEU A 169 -2.52 -5.43 -39.94
C LEU A 169 -1.13 -5.34 -39.29
N CYS A 170 -0.83 -6.28 -38.40
CA CYS A 170 0.47 -6.39 -37.76
C CYS A 170 1.60 -6.35 -38.81
N PRO A 171 2.59 -5.45 -38.70
CA PRO A 171 3.67 -5.34 -39.67
C PRO A 171 4.54 -6.60 -39.80
N GLN A 172 4.54 -7.46 -38.78
CA GLN A 172 5.34 -8.68 -38.75
C GLN A 172 4.65 -9.85 -39.44
N CYS A 173 3.39 -10.13 -39.10
CA CYS A 173 2.67 -11.26 -39.69
C CYS A 173 1.77 -10.88 -40.86
N ASN A 174 1.25 -9.65 -40.90
CA ASN A 174 0.26 -9.18 -41.85
C ASN A 174 -1.03 -10.04 -41.93
N PHE A 175 -1.33 -10.81 -40.87
CA PHE A 175 -2.50 -11.69 -40.78
C PHE A 175 -3.53 -11.23 -39.75
N PHE A 176 -3.08 -10.65 -38.63
CA PHE A 176 -3.95 -10.23 -37.53
C PHE A 176 -3.69 -8.77 -37.15
N PRO A 177 -4.66 -8.08 -36.51
CA PRO A 177 -4.44 -6.77 -35.94
C PRO A 177 -3.34 -6.79 -34.87
N GLU A 178 -2.50 -5.75 -34.83
CA GLU A 178 -1.47 -5.62 -33.80
C GLU A 178 -2.08 -5.17 -32.46
N THR A 179 -2.53 -6.13 -31.66
CA THR A 179 -2.97 -5.92 -30.26
C THR A 179 -1.84 -6.22 -29.29
N LEU A 180 -2.01 -5.82 -28.02
CA LEU A 180 -1.07 -6.19 -26.96
C LEU A 180 -0.92 -7.72 -26.83
N ASP A 181 -2.00 -8.49 -26.93
CA ASP A 181 -1.94 -9.96 -26.89
C ASP A 181 -1.21 -10.53 -28.11
N HIS A 182 -1.43 -9.94 -29.29
CA HIS A 182 -0.75 -10.36 -30.51
C HIS A 182 0.77 -10.09 -30.43
N LEU A 183 1.20 -9.03 -29.75
CA LEU A 183 2.63 -8.74 -29.54
C LEU A 183 3.38 -9.90 -28.87
N TRP A 184 2.73 -10.62 -27.95
CA TRP A 184 3.33 -11.75 -27.23
C TRP A 184 3.18 -13.09 -27.97
N THR A 185 2.23 -13.19 -28.90
CA THR A 185 1.83 -14.46 -29.54
C THR A 185 2.07 -14.50 -31.05
N CYS A 186 2.57 -13.41 -31.64
CA CYS A 186 2.79 -13.32 -33.08
C CYS A 186 3.83 -14.36 -33.55
N PRO A 187 3.45 -15.27 -34.47
CA PRO A 187 4.31 -16.40 -34.85
C PRO A 187 5.48 -16.02 -35.76
N TYR A 188 5.45 -14.81 -36.33
CA TYR A 188 6.48 -14.31 -37.23
C TYR A 188 7.52 -13.41 -36.54
N ILE A 189 7.37 -13.17 -35.23
CA ILE A 189 8.43 -12.53 -34.47
C ILE A 189 9.57 -13.53 -34.30
N LEU A 190 10.75 -13.21 -34.82
CA LEU A 190 11.94 -14.01 -34.61
C LEU A 190 12.18 -14.20 -33.10
N PRO A 191 12.55 -15.41 -32.62
CA PRO A 191 12.70 -15.70 -31.19
C PRO A 191 13.63 -14.73 -30.45
N GLU A 192 14.63 -14.19 -31.15
CA GLU A 192 15.61 -13.21 -30.67
C GLU A 192 15.00 -11.83 -30.37
N PHE A 193 13.93 -11.47 -31.07
CA PHE A 193 13.20 -10.20 -30.91
C PHE A 193 11.85 -10.37 -30.23
N SER A 194 11.54 -11.58 -29.76
CA SER A 194 10.32 -11.84 -29.01
C SER A 194 10.32 -10.99 -27.74
N PRO A 195 9.32 -10.11 -27.57
CA PRO A 195 9.15 -9.33 -26.36
C PRO A 195 9.08 -10.23 -25.13
N PHE A 196 8.50 -11.42 -25.26
CA PHE A 196 8.42 -12.41 -24.20
C PHE A 196 9.81 -12.93 -23.79
N THR A 197 10.65 -13.28 -24.77
CA THR A 197 12.01 -13.76 -24.51
C THR A 197 12.89 -12.64 -23.94
N THR A 198 12.75 -11.43 -24.47
CA THR A 198 13.47 -10.23 -23.97
C THR A 198 13.02 -9.87 -22.56
N PHE A 199 11.72 -9.96 -22.27
CA PHE A 199 11.21 -9.73 -20.93
C PHE A 199 11.73 -10.80 -19.97
N LYS A 200 11.76 -12.08 -20.37
CA LYS A 200 12.37 -13.16 -19.58
C LYS A 200 13.88 -13.05 -19.37
N THR A 201 14.62 -12.35 -20.22
CA THR A 201 16.06 -12.13 -20.05
C THR A 201 16.38 -10.85 -19.29
N LEU A 202 15.47 -9.87 -19.29
CA LEU A 202 15.53 -8.67 -18.46
C LEU A 202 15.01 -8.89 -17.04
N LEU A 203 14.21 -9.93 -16.82
CA LEU A 203 13.83 -10.50 -15.53
C LEU A 203 14.93 -11.47 -15.07
#